data_AF-A0A7K2KVQ3-F1
#
_entry.id   AF-A0A7K2KVQ3-F1
#
_cell.length_a   1.000
_cell.length_b   1.000
_cell.length_c   1.000
_cell.angle_alpha   90.00
_cell.angle_beta   90.00
_cell.angle_gamma   90.00
#
_symmetry.space_group_name_H-M   'P 1'
#
loop_
_entity.id
_entity.type
_entity.pdbx_description
1 polymer ?
#
loop_
_entity_poly.entity_id
_entity_poly.type
_entity_poly.pdbx_seq_one_letter_code
_entity_poly.pdbx_strand_id
1 'polypeptide(L)'
;MPDEVCGISVGADALRPLLPSGERLDAEPVDLGKGSSLCKVSVDKKLALYLKADLVPSDTDAAQVRKRELERYGNPATIDVGDQGRVADRGALAAAGCRHQGEDRKVIVEAHVPGDLPKDVPQRRESLSRFIGIYLPAVQKSLDCTG
;
A
#
# COMPACT_ATOMS: atom_id res chain seq x y z
N MET A 1 -0.70 -3.34 -19.56
CA MET A 1 -1.03 -3.22 -18.12
C MET A 1 -0.38 -1.93 -17.64
N PRO A 2 -1.07 -1.07 -16.87
CA PRO A 2 -0.55 0.25 -16.56
C PRO A 2 0.64 0.20 -15.58
N ASP A 3 1.58 1.13 -15.78
CA ASP A 3 2.71 1.38 -14.87
C ASP A 3 2.35 2.32 -13.71
N GLU A 4 1.14 2.85 -13.75
CA GLU A 4 0.58 3.77 -12.75
C GLU A 4 -0.74 3.24 -12.23
N VAL A 5 -0.98 3.45 -10.94
CA VAL A 5 -2.25 3.14 -10.29
C VAL A 5 -2.66 4.35 -9.47
N CYS A 6 -3.86 4.86 -9.75
CA CYS A 6 -4.41 6.05 -9.08
C CYS A 6 -3.47 7.26 -9.08
N GLY A 7 -2.76 7.49 -10.20
CA GLY A 7 -1.81 8.60 -10.35
C GLY A 7 -0.46 8.38 -9.67
N ILE A 8 -0.20 7.19 -9.12
CA ILE A 8 1.07 6.84 -8.48
C ILE A 8 1.80 5.82 -9.37
N SER A 9 3.00 6.18 -9.81
CA SER A 9 3.84 5.31 -10.63
C SER A 9 4.49 4.23 -9.76
N VAL A 10 4.09 2.96 -9.97
CA VAL A 10 4.59 1.79 -9.23
C VAL A 10 5.22 0.72 -10.13
N GLY A 11 5.07 0.85 -11.44
CA GLY A 11 5.56 -0.11 -12.43
C GLY A 11 4.67 -1.37 -12.52
N ALA A 12 4.40 -1.81 -13.76
CA ALA A 12 3.54 -2.95 -14.00
C ALA A 12 4.03 -4.24 -13.32
N ASP A 13 5.34 -4.46 -13.23
CA ASP A 13 5.94 -5.68 -12.66
C ASP A 13 5.75 -5.80 -11.16
N ALA A 14 5.57 -4.70 -10.43
CA ALA A 14 5.30 -4.73 -9.00
C ALA A 14 3.83 -5.07 -8.69
N LEU A 15 2.91 -4.61 -9.54
CA LEU A 15 1.47 -4.85 -9.41
C LEU A 15 1.07 -6.26 -9.84
N ARG A 16 1.65 -6.73 -10.94
CA ARG A 16 1.29 -7.98 -11.62
C ARG A 16 1.13 -9.19 -10.69
N PRO A 17 2.06 -9.46 -9.77
CA PRO A 17 1.98 -10.63 -8.90
C PRO A 17 0.81 -10.58 -7.92
N LEU A 18 0.30 -9.39 -7.60
CA LEU A 18 -0.79 -9.18 -6.64
C LEU A 18 -2.18 -9.20 -7.29
N LEU A 19 -2.23 -9.23 -8.62
CA LEU A 19 -3.48 -9.13 -9.37
C LEU A 19 -3.85 -10.50 -9.96
N PRO A 20 -5.15 -10.84 -10.03
CA PRO A 20 -5.60 -11.95 -10.84
C PRO A 20 -5.29 -11.70 -12.31
N SER A 21 -5.20 -12.78 -13.08
CA SER A 21 -5.27 -12.71 -14.53
C SER A 21 -6.61 -12.10 -14.96
N GLY A 22 -6.55 -11.23 -15.97
CA GLY A 22 -7.73 -10.63 -16.59
C GLY A 22 -7.35 -9.70 -17.73
N GLU A 23 -8.35 -9.17 -18.41
CA GLU A 23 -8.17 -8.36 -19.63
C GLU A 23 -8.24 -6.86 -19.34
N ARG A 24 -9.06 -6.46 -18.37
CA ARG A 24 -9.33 -5.05 -18.06
C ARG A 24 -8.90 -4.73 -16.64
N LEU A 25 -8.09 -3.69 -16.49
CA LEU A 25 -7.70 -3.14 -15.20
C LEU A 25 -8.32 -1.76 -15.06
N ASP A 26 -9.11 -1.57 -14.01
CA ASP A 26 -9.72 -0.30 -13.62
C ASP A 26 -9.13 0.13 -12.28
N ALA A 27 -8.74 1.41 -12.16
CA ALA A 27 -8.24 1.99 -10.92
C ALA A 27 -9.07 3.22 -10.56
N GLU A 28 -9.68 3.21 -9.38
CA GLU A 28 -10.55 4.26 -8.89
C GLU A 28 -9.92 4.93 -7.65
N PRO A 29 -9.43 6.18 -7.79
CA PRO A 29 -8.98 6.95 -6.65
C PRO A 29 -10.17 7.53 -5.88
N VAL A 30 -10.08 7.50 -4.56
CA VAL A 30 -11.04 8.06 -3.62
C VAL A 30 -10.27 8.91 -2.61
N ASP A 31 -10.49 10.22 -2.63
CA ASP A 31 -10.00 11.11 -1.57
C ASP A 31 -10.90 10.96 -0.34
N LEU A 32 -10.33 10.55 0.79
CA LEU A 32 -11.02 10.38 2.06
C LEU A 32 -10.94 11.64 2.94
N GLY A 33 -10.24 12.67 2.46
CA GLY A 33 -9.97 13.91 3.18
C GLY A 33 -8.90 13.77 4.24
N LYS A 34 -8.47 14.90 4.82
CA LYS A 34 -7.47 14.98 5.91
C LYS A 34 -6.14 14.27 5.58
N GLY A 35 -5.71 14.30 4.31
CA GLY A 35 -4.50 13.64 3.84
C GLY A 35 -4.61 12.11 3.77
N SER A 36 -5.82 11.57 3.79
CA SER A 36 -6.09 10.14 3.59
C SER A 36 -6.62 9.90 2.17
N SER A 37 -6.07 8.92 1.47
CA SER A 37 -6.55 8.50 0.15
C SER A 37 -6.68 6.97 0.09
N LEU A 38 -7.64 6.52 -0.72
CA LEU A 38 -7.86 5.12 -1.04
C LEU A 38 -7.86 4.96 -2.55
N CYS A 39 -7.27 3.89 -3.02
CA CYS A 39 -7.31 3.48 -4.41
C CYS A 39 -7.84 2.06 -4.50
N LYS A 40 -8.89 1.87 -5.30
CA LYS A 40 -9.47 0.56 -5.57
C LYS A 40 -9.02 0.10 -6.94
N VAL A 41 -8.31 -1.02 -7.00
CA VAL A 41 -7.89 -1.64 -8.25
C VAL A 41 -8.76 -2.85 -8.49
N SER A 42 -9.41 -2.87 -9.65
CA SER A 42 -10.24 -3.99 -10.10
C SER A 42 -9.68 -4.58 -11.38
N VAL A 43 -9.77 -5.90 -11.49
CA VAL A 43 -9.48 -6.65 -12.72
C VAL A 43 -10.77 -7.32 -13.17
N ASP A 44 -11.18 -7.06 -14.41
CA ASP A 44 -12.44 -7.54 -14.99
C ASP A 44 -13.65 -7.27 -14.06
N LYS A 45 -13.71 -6.04 -13.52
CA LYS A 45 -14.73 -5.56 -12.57
C LYS A 45 -14.73 -6.26 -11.21
N LYS A 46 -13.75 -7.11 -10.92
CA LYS A 46 -13.55 -7.71 -9.60
C LYS A 46 -12.43 -6.98 -8.90
N LEU A 47 -12.75 -6.41 -7.75
CA LEU A 47 -11.78 -5.79 -6.87
C LEU A 47 -10.65 -6.79 -6.54
N ALA A 48 -9.43 -6.37 -6.84
CA ALA A 48 -8.22 -7.16 -6.71
C ALA A 48 -7.29 -6.61 -5.63
N LEU A 49 -7.20 -5.30 -5.48
CA LEU A 49 -6.26 -4.66 -4.57
C LEU A 49 -6.85 -3.35 -4.03
N TYR A 50 -6.70 -3.13 -2.73
CA TYR A 50 -6.87 -1.83 -2.10
C TYR A 50 -5.50 -1.27 -1.77
N LEU A 51 -5.32 0.01 -2.09
CA LEU A 51 -4.17 0.78 -1.67
C LEU A 51 -4.65 1.96 -0.85
N LYS A 52 -4.06 2.17 0.32
CA LYS A 52 -4.38 3.31 1.16
C LYS A 52 -3.10 4.08 1.47
N ALA A 53 -3.21 5.40 1.52
CA ALA A 53 -2.16 6.28 2.00
C ALA A 53 -2.74 7.29 2.99
N ASP A 54 -2.05 7.53 4.10
CA ASP A 54 -2.42 8.52 5.10
C ASP A 54 -1.21 9.41 5.43
N LEU A 55 -1.42 10.73 5.45
CA LEU A 55 -0.46 11.71 5.97
C LEU A 55 -0.82 12.12 7.40
N VAL A 56 -0.14 11.54 8.37
CA VAL A 56 -0.46 11.66 9.80
C VAL A 56 0.62 12.46 10.55
N PRO A 57 0.36 12.86 11.82
CA PRO A 57 1.40 13.41 12.69
C PRO A 57 2.61 12.46 12.81
N SER A 58 3.82 13.02 12.89
CA SER A 58 5.09 12.26 12.84
C SER A 58 5.27 11.27 14.00
N ASP A 59 4.66 11.52 15.15
CA ASP A 59 4.67 10.68 16.35
C ASP A 59 3.69 9.49 16.29
N THR A 60 2.86 9.41 15.25
CA THR A 60 1.86 8.34 15.09
C THR A 60 2.55 6.98 14.94
N ASP A 61 2.22 6.01 15.80
CA ASP A 61 2.66 4.63 15.62
C ASP A 61 1.75 3.89 14.62
N ALA A 62 2.22 3.74 13.39
CA ALA A 62 1.46 3.14 12.30
C ALA A 62 1.03 1.70 12.59
N ALA A 63 1.90 0.91 13.23
CA ALA A 63 1.62 -0.48 13.54
C ALA A 63 0.53 -0.62 14.62
N GLN A 64 0.46 0.30 15.58
CA GLN A 64 -0.59 0.32 16.59
C GLN A 64 -1.93 0.78 16.01
N VAL A 65 -1.94 1.87 15.23
CA VAL A 65 -3.17 2.39 14.61
C VAL A 65 -3.80 1.39 13.65
N ARG A 66 -2.99 0.57 12.97
CA ARG A 66 -3.43 -0.43 11.98
C ARG A 66 -3.38 -1.87 12.50
N LYS A 67 -3.24 -2.06 13.82
CA LYS A 67 -3.11 -3.39 14.43
C LYS A 67 -4.27 -4.31 14.06
N ARG A 68 -5.51 -3.80 14.15
CA ARG A 68 -6.72 -4.58 13.89
C ARG A 68 -6.82 -5.00 12.42
N GLU A 69 -6.44 -4.12 11.50
CA GLU A 69 -6.37 -4.41 10.06
C GLU A 69 -5.32 -5.48 9.77
N LEU A 70 -4.11 -5.33 10.32
CA LEU A 70 -3.03 -6.31 10.18
C LEU A 70 -3.42 -7.70 10.69
N GLU A 71 -4.10 -7.78 11.84
CA GLU A 71 -4.64 -9.04 12.38
C GLU A 71 -5.71 -9.65 11.46
N ARG A 72 -6.55 -8.84 10.84
CA ARG A 72 -7.54 -9.32 9.84
C ARG A 72 -6.89 -9.80 8.55
N TYR A 73 -5.71 -9.29 8.22
CA TYR A 73 -4.95 -9.72 7.06
C TYR A 73 -4.21 -11.03 7.27
N GLY A 74 -4.20 -11.58 8.49
CA GLY A 74 -3.64 -12.89 8.80
C GLY A 74 -2.55 -12.79 9.86
N ASN A 75 -1.38 -13.36 9.58
CA ASN A 75 -0.27 -13.47 10.52
C ASN A 75 0.80 -12.35 10.30
N PRO A 76 0.65 -11.15 10.90
CA PRO A 76 1.59 -10.06 10.67
C PRO A 76 3.00 -10.38 11.17
N ALA A 77 4.00 -10.03 10.38
CA ALA A 77 5.41 -10.05 10.74
C ALA A 77 6.08 -8.73 10.33
N THR A 78 7.22 -8.42 10.93
CA THR A 78 8.04 -7.27 10.59
C THR A 78 8.78 -7.48 9.27
N ILE A 79 8.89 -6.44 8.46
CA ILE A 79 9.73 -6.40 7.25
C ILE A 79 10.59 -5.14 7.26
N ASP A 80 11.72 -5.19 6.58
CA ASP A 80 12.66 -4.08 6.44
C ASP A 80 12.22 -3.14 5.31
N VAL A 81 11.12 -2.41 5.53
CA VAL A 81 10.59 -1.40 4.60
C VAL A 81 10.13 -0.17 5.38
N GLY A 82 10.75 0.97 5.07
CA GLY A 82 10.52 2.21 5.81
C GLY A 82 10.89 2.08 7.29
N ASP A 83 10.33 2.95 8.13
CA ASP A 83 10.57 2.94 9.58
C ASP A 83 9.72 1.87 10.30
N GLN A 84 8.55 1.55 9.74
CA GLN A 84 7.56 0.66 10.37
C GLN A 84 6.92 -0.33 9.39
N GLY A 85 7.72 -1.17 8.75
CA GLY A 85 7.26 -2.20 7.82
C GLY A 85 6.59 -3.41 8.48
N ARG A 86 5.43 -3.84 7.97
CA ARG A 86 4.71 -5.07 8.35
C ARG A 86 4.16 -5.78 7.12
N VAL A 87 4.18 -7.12 7.13
CA VAL A 87 3.48 -7.95 6.16
C VAL A 87 2.66 -9.01 6.86
N ALA A 88 1.41 -9.16 6.45
CA ALA A 88 0.49 -10.21 6.84
C ALA A 88 0.11 -11.05 5.61
N ASP A 89 -0.72 -12.05 5.79
CA ASP A 89 -0.99 -13.02 4.73
C ASP A 89 -1.72 -12.41 3.53
N ARG A 90 -2.52 -11.35 3.72
CA ARG A 90 -3.31 -10.67 2.67
C ARG A 90 -3.08 -9.17 2.62
N GLY A 91 -2.05 -8.65 3.29
CA GLY A 91 -1.77 -7.23 3.25
C GLY A 91 -0.40 -6.87 3.76
N ALA A 92 0.05 -5.68 3.41
CA ALA A 92 1.28 -5.10 3.91
C ALA A 92 1.05 -3.64 4.29
N LEU A 93 1.87 -3.17 5.21
CA LEU A 93 1.89 -1.81 5.69
C LEU A 93 3.34 -1.35 5.78
N ALA A 94 3.59 -0.11 5.41
CA ALA A 94 4.86 0.54 5.70
C ALA A 94 4.59 1.99 6.07
N ALA A 95 5.48 2.56 6.86
CA ALA A 95 5.43 3.97 7.17
C ALA A 95 6.83 4.56 7.18
N ALA A 96 6.94 5.82 6.79
CA ALA A 96 8.19 6.58 6.88
C ALA A 96 7.91 8.06 7.16
N GLY A 97 8.89 8.73 7.75
CA GLY A 97 8.89 10.18 7.87
C GLY A 97 8.69 10.90 6.52
N CYS A 98 8.03 12.04 6.56
CA CYS A 98 7.80 12.91 5.40
C CYS A 98 7.76 14.35 5.87
N ARG A 99 8.66 15.21 5.39
CA ARG A 99 8.53 16.65 5.60
C ARG A 99 7.62 17.22 4.52
N HIS A 100 6.39 17.54 4.90
CA HIS A 100 5.36 18.05 3.99
C HIS A 100 5.02 19.49 4.35
N GLN A 101 5.14 20.41 3.39
CA GLN A 101 4.86 21.84 3.59
C GLN A 101 5.59 22.46 4.79
N GLY A 102 6.81 21.97 5.09
CA GLY A 102 7.64 22.47 6.19
C GLY A 102 7.36 21.83 7.55
N GLU A 103 6.36 20.95 7.66
CA GLU A 103 6.04 20.19 8.87
C GLU A 103 6.58 18.76 8.81
N ASP A 104 7.06 18.26 9.94
CA ASP A 104 7.43 16.85 10.06
C ASP A 104 6.17 16.00 10.24
N ARG A 105 5.88 15.17 9.24
CA ARG A 105 4.74 14.26 9.17
C ARG A 105 5.24 12.83 8.99
N LYS A 106 4.29 11.89 8.95
CA LYS A 106 4.54 10.50 8.60
C LYS A 106 3.56 10.08 7.52
N VAL A 107 4.07 9.40 6.51
CA VAL A 107 3.24 8.73 5.51
C VAL A 107 3.08 7.29 5.95
N ILE A 108 1.84 6.82 6.02
CA ILE A 108 1.50 5.41 6.19
C ILE A 108 0.91 4.94 4.89
N VAL A 109 1.46 3.86 4.32
CA VAL A 109 0.88 3.17 3.18
C VAL A 109 0.44 1.77 3.56
N GLU A 110 -0.64 1.32 2.93
CA GLU A 110 -1.21 0.00 3.14
C GLU A 110 -1.62 -0.57 1.79
N ALA A 111 -1.35 -1.86 1.60
CA ALA A 111 -1.81 -2.64 0.47
C ALA A 111 -2.57 -3.86 0.99
N HIS A 112 -3.79 -4.08 0.52
CA HIS A 112 -4.61 -5.21 0.92
C HIS A 112 -5.20 -5.92 -0.31
N VAL A 113 -5.01 -7.24 -0.36
CA VAL A 113 -5.59 -8.11 -1.38
C VAL A 113 -6.80 -8.83 -0.76
N PRO A 114 -8.05 -8.51 -1.16
CA PRO A 114 -9.24 -9.14 -0.57
C PRO A 114 -9.37 -10.62 -0.91
N GLY A 115 -8.82 -11.02 -2.07
CA GLY A 115 -8.80 -12.40 -2.53
C GLY A 115 -7.61 -13.21 -2.04
N ASP A 116 -7.56 -14.47 -2.43
CA ASP A 116 -6.46 -15.38 -2.13
C ASP A 116 -5.44 -15.43 -3.27
N LEU A 117 -5.11 -14.31 -3.92
CA LEU A 117 -4.14 -14.29 -5.01
C LEU A 117 -2.89 -13.49 -4.65
N PRO A 118 -1.68 -14.03 -4.91
CA PRO A 118 -1.42 -15.42 -5.26
C PRO A 118 -1.86 -16.39 -4.14
N LYS A 119 -2.22 -17.64 -4.49
CA LYS A 119 -2.77 -18.62 -3.53
C LYS A 119 -1.78 -19.02 -2.46
N ASP A 120 -0.51 -19.05 -2.84
CA ASP A 120 0.59 -19.35 -1.94
C ASP A 120 0.86 -18.15 -1.01
N VAL A 121 0.71 -18.38 0.29
CA VAL A 121 0.86 -17.33 1.32
C VAL A 121 2.29 -16.78 1.34
N PRO A 122 3.36 -17.61 1.38
CA PRO A 122 4.73 -17.10 1.28
C PRO A 122 4.98 -16.20 0.07
N GLN A 123 4.60 -16.65 -1.14
CA GLN A 123 4.75 -15.86 -2.37
C GLN A 123 3.94 -14.56 -2.33
N ARG A 124 2.73 -14.59 -1.76
CA ARG A 124 1.89 -13.39 -1.60
C ARG A 124 2.52 -12.38 -0.66
N ARG A 125 3.09 -12.85 0.46
CA ARG A 125 3.82 -11.99 1.41
C ARG A 125 5.05 -11.37 0.77
N GLU A 126 5.81 -12.12 -0.01
CA GLU A 126 6.96 -11.59 -0.74
C GLU A 126 6.53 -10.51 -1.75
N SER A 127 5.49 -10.80 -2.53
CA SER A 127 4.94 -9.86 -3.52
C SER A 127 4.43 -8.57 -2.86
N LEU A 128 3.73 -8.69 -1.73
CA LEU A 128 3.25 -7.55 -0.94
C LEU A 128 4.40 -6.73 -0.34
N SER A 129 5.44 -7.40 0.16
CA SER A 129 6.63 -6.74 0.72
C SER A 129 7.40 -5.96 -0.34
N ARG A 130 7.59 -6.56 -1.51
CA ARG A 130 8.21 -5.88 -2.65
C ARG A 130 7.37 -4.69 -3.11
N PHE A 131 6.05 -4.89 -3.25
CA PHE A 131 5.14 -3.84 -3.69
C PHE A 131 5.13 -2.66 -2.71
N ILE A 132 4.99 -2.91 -1.40
CA ILE A 132 4.90 -1.83 -0.41
C ILE A 132 6.21 -1.02 -0.33
N GLY A 133 7.35 -1.67 -0.57
CA GLY A 133 8.66 -1.01 -0.67
C GLY A 133 8.81 -0.09 -1.88
N ILE A 134 8.06 -0.33 -2.95
CA ILE A 134 8.01 0.55 -4.14
C ILE A 134 6.93 1.63 -3.95
N TYR A 135 5.80 1.26 -3.37
CA TYR A 135 4.64 2.15 -3.23
C TYR A 135 4.89 3.27 -2.22
N LEU A 136 5.52 3.00 -1.08
CA LEU A 136 5.85 4.01 -0.07
C LEU A 136 6.62 5.21 -0.64
N PRO A 137 7.79 5.04 -1.30
CA PRO A 137 8.52 6.17 -1.87
C PRO A 137 7.78 6.84 -3.02
N ALA A 138 6.98 6.09 -3.80
CA ALA A 138 6.15 6.67 -4.86
C ALA A 138 5.05 7.60 -4.30
N VAL A 139 4.40 7.20 -3.20
CA VAL A 139 3.45 8.03 -2.47
C VAL A 139 4.14 9.26 -1.88
N GLN A 140 5.29 9.09 -1.21
CA GLN A 140 6.05 10.23 -0.68
C GLN A 140 6.37 11.25 -1.77
N LYS A 141 6.79 10.79 -2.96
CA LYS A 141 7.03 11.66 -4.11
C LYS A 141 5.77 12.37 -4.59
N SER A 142 4.63 11.68 -4.65
CA SER A 142 3.34 12.29 -5.05
C SER A 142 2.80 13.33 -4.05
N LEU A 143 3.22 13.23 -2.78
CA LEU A 143 2.87 14.17 -1.72
C LEU A 143 3.90 15.30 -1.57
N ASP A 144 4.87 15.40 -2.50
CA ASP A 144 5.97 16.35 -2.43
C ASP A 144 6.69 16.31 -1.06
N CYS A 145 6.85 15.11 -0.50
CA CYS A 145 7.63 14.92 0.71
C CYS A 145 9.08 15.32 0.42
N THR A 146 9.60 16.21 1.25
CA THR A 146 11.00 16.61 1.24
C THR A 146 11.72 15.89 2.37
N GLY A 147 12.95 15.48 2.14
CA GLY A 147 13.78 14.72 3.06
C GLY A 147 15.23 14.77 2.63
#